data_AF-A0A958RSH7-F1
#
_entry.id   AF-A0A958RSH7-F1
#
_cell.length_a   1.000
_cell.length_b   1.000
_cell.length_c   1.000
_cell.angle_alpha   90.00
_cell.angle_beta   90.00
_cell.angle_gamma   90.00
#
_symmetry.space_group_name_H-M   'P 1'
#
loop_
_entity.id
_entity.type
_entity.pdbx_description
1 polymer ?
#
loop_
_entity_poly.entity_id
_entity_poly.type
_entity_poly.pdbx_seq_one_letter_code
_entity_poly.pdbx_strand_id
1 'polypeptide(L)'
;MKNSTPQNLSAFLFSVVILVVCYISIGCSTALKIGGPKPEKITLKEPVLLQINPQAGEFERTRFHSHSISETYEGPTLRYAVTEVVDFVVESKTKVIDQKNGSIEFLLSTTEKSGPTNLGDLGFPEIGKSFDLVVTPQGKVLKAGKFPKTSLYYVPPISLPEKPVKVGDTWEMSHTWTSASNGMPMEVNLVSIFKSVYQCGAY
;
A
#
# COMPACT_ATOMS: atom_id res chain seq x y z
N MET A 1 -47.10 -23.39 14.89
CA MET A 1 -46.24 -22.70 15.88
C MET A 1 -44.86 -23.33 15.87
N LYS A 2 -43.87 -22.66 15.27
CA LYS A 2 -42.52 -22.44 15.81
C LYS A 2 -41.74 -21.64 14.76
N ASN A 3 -41.54 -20.37 15.10
CA ASN A 3 -40.69 -19.43 14.39
C ASN A 3 -39.24 -19.94 14.41
N SER A 4 -38.55 -19.81 13.29
CA SER A 4 -37.08 -19.75 13.28
C SER A 4 -36.66 -18.63 12.32
N THR A 5 -36.24 -17.56 12.95
CA THR A 5 -35.67 -16.31 12.43
C THR A 5 -34.48 -16.57 11.50
N PRO A 6 -34.30 -15.83 10.38
CA PRO A 6 -33.04 -15.82 9.67
C PRO A 6 -32.03 -14.95 10.43
N GLN A 7 -30.93 -15.55 10.88
CA GLN A 7 -29.77 -14.83 11.42
C GLN A 7 -28.97 -14.23 10.27
N ASN A 8 -28.61 -12.96 10.47
CA ASN A 8 -27.82 -12.08 9.63
C ASN A 8 -26.55 -12.73 9.07
N LEU A 9 -26.37 -12.68 7.74
CA LEU A 9 -25.06 -12.87 7.12
C LEU A 9 -24.27 -11.57 7.30
N SER A 10 -23.27 -11.60 8.18
CA SER A 10 -22.30 -10.54 8.35
C SER A 10 -21.38 -10.47 7.12
N ALA A 11 -21.33 -9.31 6.49
CA ALA A 11 -20.34 -8.98 5.48
C ALA A 11 -18.93 -9.08 6.09
N PHE A 12 -18.07 -9.89 5.49
CA PHE A 12 -16.66 -9.96 5.84
C PHE A 12 -15.91 -8.76 5.25
N LEU A 13 -15.51 -7.83 6.11
CA LEU A 13 -14.61 -6.73 5.79
C LEU A 13 -13.17 -7.21 6.04
N PHE A 14 -12.43 -7.48 4.96
CA PHE A 14 -10.97 -7.58 5.04
C PHE A 14 -10.41 -6.17 5.23
N SER A 15 -10.10 -5.83 6.48
CA SER A 15 -9.45 -4.55 6.83
C SER A 15 -7.95 -4.70 6.70
N VAL A 16 -7.40 -4.37 5.53
CA VAL A 16 -5.95 -4.25 5.33
C VAL A 16 -5.55 -2.83 5.76
N VAL A 17 -4.95 -2.70 6.95
CA VAL A 17 -4.38 -1.43 7.42
C VAL A 17 -2.96 -1.30 6.87
N ILE A 18 -2.81 -0.67 5.70
CA ILE A 18 -1.50 -0.28 5.16
C ILE A 18 -1.15 1.10 5.71
N LEU A 19 -0.24 1.14 6.70
CA LEU A 19 0.28 2.37 7.28
C LEU A 19 1.51 2.80 6.44
N VAL A 20 1.26 3.55 5.37
CA VAL A 20 2.34 4.14 4.55
C VAL A 20 2.85 5.40 5.27
N VAL A 21 4.02 5.29 5.90
CA VAL A 21 4.78 6.44 6.40
C VAL A 21 5.64 6.94 5.24
N CYS A 22 5.23 8.04 4.59
CA CYS A 22 6.06 8.70 3.60
C CYS A 22 7.33 9.25 4.27
N TYR A 23 8.46 8.60 4.00
CA TYR A 23 9.79 9.15 4.25
C TYR A 23 10.13 10.10 3.10
N ILE A 24 10.27 11.39 3.38
CA ILE A 24 10.98 12.31 2.48
C ILE A 24 12.41 12.37 3.00
N SER A 25 13.37 11.88 2.22
CA SER A 25 14.77 11.83 2.62
C SER A 25 15.49 13.15 2.33
N ILE A 26 16.25 13.63 3.32
CA ILE A 26 17.45 14.44 3.10
C ILE A 26 18.56 13.72 3.87
N GLY A 27 19.58 13.25 3.13
CA GLY A 27 20.71 12.51 3.69
C GLY A 27 21.64 13.38 4.54
N CYS A 28 22.11 12.85 5.66
CA CYS A 28 23.50 12.37 5.84
C CYS A 28 23.73 12.01 7.32
N SER A 29 24.13 10.75 7.55
CA SER A 29 24.96 10.19 8.62
C SER A 29 25.04 10.91 9.98
N THR A 30 24.49 10.28 11.02
CA THR A 30 25.17 9.89 12.29
C THR A 30 24.14 9.54 13.37
N ALA A 31 24.41 8.45 14.10
CA ALA A 31 23.77 8.00 15.35
C ALA A 31 22.52 8.77 15.82
N LEU A 32 21.33 8.27 15.49
CA LEU A 32 20.07 8.72 16.08
C LEU A 32 20.05 8.38 17.57
N LYS A 33 20.48 9.34 18.40
CA LYS A 33 19.99 9.48 19.77
C LYS A 33 18.46 9.53 19.68
N ILE A 34 17.81 8.53 20.28
CA ILE A 34 16.37 8.48 20.52
C ILE A 34 16.05 9.64 21.47
N GLY A 35 15.77 10.82 20.93
CA GLY A 35 15.56 12.05 21.70
C GLY A 35 15.24 13.27 20.84
N GLY A 36 14.75 13.06 19.61
CA GLY A 36 14.29 14.16 18.76
C GLY A 36 13.06 14.87 19.36
N PRO A 37 12.83 16.15 19.03
CA PRO A 37 11.62 16.85 19.45
C PRO A 37 10.39 16.06 18.97
N LYS A 38 9.38 15.96 19.85
CA LYS A 38 8.11 15.32 19.49
C LYS A 38 7.53 16.06 18.28
N PRO A 39 7.02 15.35 17.26
CA PRO A 39 6.41 15.99 16.11
C PRO A 39 5.23 16.86 16.57
N GLU A 40 5.25 18.13 16.16
CA GLU A 40 4.20 19.08 16.53
C GLU A 40 3.03 18.96 15.57
N LYS A 41 1.80 18.89 16.09
CA LYS A 41 0.60 18.86 15.26
C LYS A 41 0.34 20.25 14.69
N ILE A 42 0.30 20.37 13.37
CA ILE A 42 -0.01 21.62 12.68
C ILE A 42 -1.50 21.67 12.33
N THR A 43 -2.09 22.85 12.42
CA THR A 43 -3.42 23.14 11.87
C THR A 43 -3.26 23.75 10.47
N LEU A 44 -3.80 23.05 9.46
CA LEU A 44 -3.86 23.58 8.11
C LEU A 44 -4.94 24.66 8.01
N LYS A 45 -4.60 25.79 7.38
CA LYS A 45 -5.56 26.88 7.14
C LYS A 45 -6.42 26.62 5.90
N GLU A 46 -5.89 25.89 4.93
CA GLU A 46 -6.50 25.63 3.64
C GLU A 46 -6.49 24.13 3.32
N PRO A 47 -7.40 23.64 2.44
CA PRO A 47 -7.31 22.29 1.89
C PRO A 47 -5.94 22.05 1.24
N VAL A 48 -5.43 20.84 1.37
CA VAL A 48 -4.15 20.45 0.77
C VAL A 48 -4.36 19.32 -0.23
N LEU A 49 -3.65 19.36 -1.34
CA LEU A 49 -3.59 18.25 -2.26
C LEU A 49 -2.54 17.25 -1.76
N LEU A 50 -2.97 16.04 -1.46
CA LEU A 50 -2.08 14.95 -1.08
C LEU A 50 -1.60 14.24 -2.35
N GLN A 51 -0.29 14.17 -2.55
CA GLN A 51 0.31 13.56 -3.73
C GLN A 51 1.69 12.99 -3.41
N ILE A 52 2.11 12.01 -4.21
CA ILE A 52 3.46 11.49 -4.24
C ILE A 52 4.37 12.58 -4.82
N ASN A 53 5.41 12.94 -4.06
CA ASN A 53 6.37 13.98 -4.45
C ASN A 53 7.82 13.51 -4.20
N PRO A 54 8.31 12.55 -4.99
CA PRO A 54 9.65 12.01 -4.82
C PRO A 54 10.71 12.90 -5.48
N GLN A 55 11.97 12.69 -5.12
CA GLN A 55 13.10 13.30 -5.83
C GLN A 55 13.70 12.30 -6.84
N ALA A 56 14.11 12.79 -8.00
CA ALA A 56 14.75 11.94 -9.00
C ALA A 56 16.08 11.38 -8.48
N GLY A 57 16.31 10.08 -8.64
CA GLY A 57 17.48 9.38 -8.12
C GLY A 57 17.38 9.00 -6.64
N GLU A 58 16.32 9.39 -5.93
CA GLU A 58 16.07 8.98 -4.54
C GLU A 58 15.80 7.48 -4.45
N PHE A 59 16.26 6.90 -3.35
CA PHE A 59 16.01 5.52 -2.97
C PHE A 59 15.18 5.50 -1.69
N GLU A 60 14.11 4.72 -1.71
CA GLU A 60 13.30 4.44 -0.54
C GLU A 60 13.42 2.94 -0.22
N ARG A 61 13.74 2.61 1.03
CA ARG A 61 13.75 1.22 1.50
C ARG A 61 12.65 1.04 2.53
N THR A 62 11.74 0.12 2.24
CA THR A 62 10.56 -0.13 3.06
C THR A 62 10.53 -1.58 3.48
N ARG A 63 10.45 -1.80 4.79
CA ARG A 63 10.27 -3.12 5.38
C ARG A 63 8.78 -3.41 5.53
N PHE A 64 8.37 -4.56 5.00
CA PHE A 64 7.02 -5.07 5.08
C PHE A 64 6.98 -6.32 5.96
N HIS A 65 5.88 -6.45 6.70
CA HIS A 65 5.50 -7.66 7.41
C HIS A 65 4.08 -8.02 6.96
N SER A 66 3.88 -9.26 6.52
CA SER A 66 2.58 -9.79 6.16
C SER A 66 2.30 -11.06 6.95
N HIS A 67 1.10 -11.12 7.52
CA HIS A 67 0.58 -12.28 8.24
C HIS A 67 -0.83 -12.56 7.73
N SER A 68 -1.01 -13.71 7.09
CA SER A 68 -2.27 -14.16 6.50
C SER A 68 -2.71 -15.46 7.14
N ILE A 69 -4.01 -15.58 7.41
CA ILE A 69 -4.66 -16.79 7.90
C ILE A 69 -5.79 -17.12 6.92
N SER A 70 -5.69 -18.28 6.29
CA SER A 70 -6.70 -18.79 5.35
C SER A 70 -7.38 -20.01 5.93
N GLU A 71 -8.69 -19.95 6.13
CA GLU A 71 -9.50 -21.05 6.63
C GLU A 71 -10.53 -21.46 5.57
N THR A 72 -10.60 -22.75 5.28
CA THR A 72 -11.56 -23.34 4.32
C THR A 72 -12.51 -24.26 5.05
N TYR A 73 -13.82 -24.05 4.87
CA TYR A 73 -14.88 -24.81 5.52
C TYR A 73 -15.71 -25.60 4.53
N GLU A 74 -16.16 -26.79 4.93
CA GLU A 74 -17.20 -27.55 4.24
C GLU A 74 -18.38 -27.72 5.20
N GLY A 75 -19.44 -26.93 5.00
CA GLY A 75 -20.50 -26.77 6.01
C GLY A 75 -19.92 -26.19 7.31
N PRO A 76 -20.21 -26.77 8.49
CA PRO A 76 -19.68 -26.30 9.76
C PRO A 76 -18.25 -26.80 10.07
N THR A 77 -17.66 -27.64 9.20
CA THR A 77 -16.40 -28.31 9.49
C THR A 77 -15.23 -27.60 8.81
N LEU A 78 -14.23 -27.18 9.61
CA LEU A 78 -12.96 -26.68 9.10
C LEU A 78 -12.21 -27.81 8.39
N ARG A 79 -11.86 -27.61 7.12
CA ARG A 79 -11.13 -28.56 6.28
C ARG A 79 -9.65 -28.25 6.20
N TYR A 80 -9.31 -26.98 6.08
CA TYR A 80 -7.94 -26.54 5.88
C TYR A 80 -7.72 -25.20 6.57
N ALA A 81 -6.58 -25.06 7.23
CA ALA A 81 -6.13 -23.80 7.80
C ALA A 81 -4.66 -23.62 7.43
N VAL A 82 -4.34 -22.49 6.80
CA VAL A 82 -2.97 -22.12 6.43
C VAL A 82 -2.66 -20.79 7.07
N THR A 83 -1.54 -20.73 7.76
CA THR A 83 -0.94 -19.47 8.22
C THR A 83 0.30 -19.21 7.41
N GLU A 84 0.35 -18.04 6.78
CA GLU A 84 1.50 -17.58 6.01
C GLU A 84 2.05 -16.31 6.64
N VAL A 85 3.34 -16.32 6.92
CA VAL A 85 4.07 -15.16 7.46
C VAL A 85 5.26 -14.88 6.56
N VAL A 86 5.42 -13.64 6.18
CA VAL A 86 6.60 -13.19 5.42
C VAL A 86 7.02 -11.79 5.86
N ASP A 87 8.32 -11.64 6.06
CA ASP A 87 9.01 -10.38 6.27
C ASP A 87 9.90 -10.11 5.08
N PHE A 88 9.84 -8.91 4.50
CA PHE A 88 10.65 -8.58 3.33
C PHE A 88 10.96 -7.09 3.26
N VAL A 89 12.02 -6.74 2.51
CA VAL A 89 12.44 -5.36 2.29
C VAL A 89 12.41 -5.08 0.80
N VAL A 90 11.67 -4.05 0.43
CA VAL A 90 11.58 -3.54 -0.94
C VAL A 90 12.37 -2.24 -1.01
N GLU A 91 13.17 -2.12 -2.07
CA GLU A 91 13.81 -0.89 -2.47
C GLU A 91 13.06 -0.33 -3.69
N SER A 92 12.71 0.95 -3.61
CA SER A 92 12.16 1.73 -4.71
C SER A 92 13.17 2.80 -5.10
N LYS A 93 13.51 2.88 -6.38
CA LYS A 93 14.34 3.95 -6.93
C LYS A 93 13.53 4.82 -7.88
N THR A 94 13.45 6.12 -7.62
CA THR A 94 12.84 7.08 -8.54
C THR A 94 13.76 7.27 -9.75
N LYS A 95 13.35 6.78 -10.91
CA LYS A 95 14.14 6.87 -12.16
C LYS A 95 13.90 8.19 -12.87
N VAL A 96 12.64 8.48 -13.17
CA VAL A 96 12.23 9.60 -14.03
C VAL A 96 10.99 10.25 -13.46
N ILE A 97 10.95 11.59 -13.50
CA ILE A 97 9.77 12.40 -13.21
C ILE A 97 9.45 13.17 -14.50
N ASP A 98 8.42 12.75 -15.22
CA ASP A 98 7.99 13.42 -16.43
C ASP A 98 7.08 14.60 -16.07
N GLN A 99 7.62 15.81 -16.16
CA GLN A 99 6.87 17.03 -15.86
C GLN A 99 5.77 17.36 -16.87
N LYS A 100 5.82 16.80 -18.09
CA LYS A 100 4.79 17.07 -19.11
C LYS A 100 3.55 16.24 -18.87
N ASN A 101 3.74 14.96 -18.56
CA ASN A 101 2.65 14.00 -18.34
C ASN A 101 2.30 13.83 -16.85
N GLY A 102 3.11 14.40 -15.95
CA GLY A 102 2.99 14.25 -14.50
C GLY A 102 3.31 12.84 -14.00
N SER A 103 3.84 11.95 -14.84
CA SER A 103 4.10 10.56 -14.45
C SER A 103 5.44 10.38 -13.75
N ILE A 104 5.46 9.48 -12.78
CA ILE A 104 6.63 9.14 -11.98
C ILE A 104 6.97 7.67 -12.25
N GLU A 105 8.21 7.40 -12.64
CA GLU A 105 8.72 6.04 -12.86
C GLU A 105 9.62 5.61 -11.71
N PHE A 106 9.26 4.49 -11.08
CA PHE A 106 9.99 3.80 -10.04
C PHE A 106 10.56 2.48 -10.56
N LEU A 107 11.75 2.12 -10.12
CA LEU A 107 12.26 0.75 -10.20
C LEU A 107 12.09 0.09 -8.84
N LEU A 108 11.26 -0.96 -8.79
CA LEU A 108 11.03 -1.74 -7.58
C LEU A 108 11.87 -3.01 -7.60
N SER A 109 12.56 -3.29 -6.50
CA SER A 109 13.31 -4.52 -6.28
C SER A 109 13.16 -5.00 -4.83
N THR A 110 13.18 -6.32 -4.63
CA THR A 110 13.19 -6.89 -3.27
C THR A 110 14.62 -7.23 -2.90
N THR A 111 15.11 -6.65 -1.79
CA THR A 111 16.48 -6.84 -1.30
C THR A 111 16.59 -7.95 -0.28
N GLU A 112 15.56 -8.15 0.54
CA GLU A 112 15.53 -9.13 1.62
C GLU A 112 14.16 -9.81 1.67
N LYS A 113 14.10 -11.10 1.99
CA LYS A 113 12.87 -11.88 2.16
C LYS A 113 13.12 -13.00 3.16
N SER A 114 12.20 -13.18 4.10
CA SER A 114 12.18 -14.24 5.08
C SER A 114 10.75 -14.76 5.19
N GLY A 115 10.52 -15.97 4.70
CA GLY A 115 9.20 -16.61 4.68
C GLY A 115 8.92 -17.30 3.34
N PRO A 116 7.99 -18.27 3.32
CA PRO A 116 7.70 -19.08 2.14
C PRO A 116 6.79 -18.38 1.13
N THR A 117 6.06 -17.33 1.53
CA THR A 117 5.06 -16.65 0.70
C THR A 117 5.65 -16.12 -0.60
N ASN A 118 4.96 -16.35 -1.71
CA ASN A 118 5.31 -15.75 -3.00
C ASN A 118 4.98 -14.24 -2.97
N LEU A 119 5.99 -13.40 -3.18
CA LEU A 119 5.83 -11.94 -3.14
C LEU A 119 5.00 -11.42 -4.31
N GLY A 120 4.90 -12.19 -5.39
CA GLY A 120 4.03 -11.85 -6.52
C GLY A 120 2.55 -11.82 -6.14
N ASP A 121 2.13 -12.66 -5.20
CA ASP A 121 0.76 -12.68 -4.67
C ASP A 121 0.47 -11.46 -3.77
N LEU A 122 1.52 -10.74 -3.36
CA LEU A 122 1.45 -9.48 -2.62
C LEU A 122 1.72 -8.25 -3.49
N GLY A 123 1.91 -8.41 -4.80
CA GLY A 123 2.18 -7.30 -5.72
C GLY A 123 3.63 -6.81 -5.72
N PHE A 124 4.57 -7.61 -5.20
CA PHE A 124 5.99 -7.28 -5.13
C PHE A 124 6.85 -8.21 -6.01
N PRO A 125 8.06 -7.79 -6.42
CA PRO A 125 8.99 -8.66 -7.12
C PRO A 125 9.63 -9.68 -6.16
N GLU A 126 10.01 -10.86 -6.67
CA GLU A 126 10.86 -11.80 -5.92
C GLU A 126 12.31 -11.32 -5.82
N ILE A 127 13.09 -11.90 -4.90
CA ILE A 127 14.54 -11.61 -4.79
C ILE A 127 15.23 -11.81 -6.15
N GLY A 128 16.10 -10.86 -6.51
CA GLY A 128 16.82 -10.87 -7.78
C GLY A 128 15.98 -10.47 -9.00
N LYS A 129 14.69 -10.18 -8.80
CA LYS A 129 13.83 -9.61 -9.83
C LYS A 129 13.52 -8.15 -9.52
N SER A 130 13.18 -7.41 -10.57
CA SER A 130 12.73 -6.03 -10.47
C SER A 130 11.79 -5.70 -11.63
N PHE A 131 11.01 -4.64 -11.48
CA PHE A 131 10.21 -4.10 -12.58
C PHE A 131 9.99 -2.60 -12.43
N ASP A 132 9.67 -1.96 -13.55
CA ASP A 132 9.33 -0.54 -13.60
C ASP A 132 7.85 -0.34 -13.28
N LEU A 133 7.58 0.51 -12.29
CA LEU A 133 6.24 0.97 -11.93
C LEU A 133 6.10 2.44 -12.34
N VAL A 134 5.14 2.75 -13.19
CA VAL A 134 4.82 4.14 -13.59
C VAL A 134 3.49 4.52 -12.98
N VAL A 135 3.47 5.62 -12.23
CA VAL A 135 2.26 6.13 -11.55
C VAL A 135 2.03 7.62 -11.81
N THR A 136 0.80 8.08 -11.61
CA THR A 136 0.49 9.51 -11.47
C THR A 136 0.87 10.02 -10.07
N PRO A 137 0.88 11.34 -9.81
CA PRO A 137 1.12 11.87 -8.47
C PRO A 137 0.05 11.44 -7.45
N GLN A 138 -1.16 11.09 -7.91
CA GLN A 138 -2.24 10.55 -7.07
C GLN A 138 -2.13 9.02 -6.87
N GLY A 139 -1.02 8.39 -7.25
CA GLY A 139 -0.78 6.96 -7.02
C GLY A 139 -1.47 6.00 -8.00
N LYS A 140 -2.24 6.49 -8.98
CA LYS A 140 -2.81 5.64 -10.04
C LYS A 140 -1.71 5.01 -10.88
N VAL A 141 -1.76 3.68 -11.01
CA VAL A 141 -0.80 2.91 -11.80
C VAL A 141 -1.11 3.02 -13.29
N LEU A 142 -0.14 3.52 -14.06
CA LEU A 142 -0.20 3.63 -15.52
C LEU A 142 0.46 2.43 -16.20
N LYS A 143 1.52 1.89 -15.59
CA LYS A 143 2.28 0.72 -16.08
C LYS A 143 2.92 0.00 -14.90
N ALA A 144 2.90 -1.33 -14.92
CA ALA A 144 3.66 -2.17 -14.00
C ALA A 144 4.37 -3.29 -14.76
N GLY A 145 5.65 -3.07 -15.10
CA GLY A 145 6.49 -4.03 -15.81
C GLY A 145 5.86 -4.57 -17.09
N LYS A 146 5.78 -5.91 -17.18
CA LYS A 146 5.10 -6.66 -18.26
C LYS A 146 3.78 -7.28 -17.79
N PHE A 147 3.28 -6.89 -16.62
CA PHE A 147 2.09 -7.49 -16.03
C PHE A 147 0.81 -6.99 -16.72
N PRO A 148 -0.25 -7.83 -16.80
CA PRO A 148 -1.51 -7.42 -17.39
C PRO A 148 -2.21 -6.37 -16.51
N LYS A 149 -2.97 -5.47 -17.14
CA LYS A 149 -3.73 -4.41 -16.44
C LYS A 149 -4.76 -4.93 -15.44
N THR A 150 -5.17 -6.19 -15.56
CA THR A 150 -6.10 -6.86 -14.66
C THR A 150 -5.42 -7.51 -13.46
N SER A 151 -4.10 -7.40 -13.30
CA SER A 151 -3.38 -8.00 -12.18
C SER A 151 -3.30 -7.08 -10.96
N LEU A 152 -2.96 -7.67 -9.80
CA LEU A 152 -2.74 -6.96 -8.53
C LEU A 152 -1.72 -5.81 -8.67
N TYR A 153 -0.77 -5.90 -9.60
CA TYR A 153 0.24 -4.86 -9.81
C TYR A 153 -0.31 -3.52 -10.31
N TYR A 154 -1.57 -3.46 -10.74
CA TYR A 154 -2.26 -2.22 -11.12
C TYR A 154 -3.16 -1.65 -10.01
N VAL A 155 -3.23 -2.32 -8.85
CA VAL A 155 -3.86 -1.76 -7.65
C VAL A 155 -2.95 -0.65 -7.11
N PRO A 156 -3.47 0.58 -6.89
CA PRO A 156 -2.68 1.66 -6.31
C PRO A 156 -2.11 1.28 -4.94
N PRO A 157 -0.81 1.53 -4.69
CA PRO A 157 -0.17 1.16 -3.42
C PRO A 157 -0.60 2.05 -2.24
N ILE A 158 -1.19 3.21 -2.52
CA ILE A 158 -1.69 4.17 -1.54
C ILE A 158 -3.00 4.77 -2.04
N SER A 159 -3.95 4.93 -1.11
CA SER A 159 -5.22 5.62 -1.37
C SER A 159 -5.02 7.13 -1.21
N LEU A 160 -4.84 7.85 -2.31
CA LEU A 160 -4.73 9.31 -2.34
C LEU A 160 -5.98 9.95 -2.96
N PRO A 161 -6.44 11.10 -2.44
CA PRO A 161 -7.61 11.79 -2.97
C PRO A 161 -7.27 12.51 -4.28
N GLU A 162 -8.23 12.54 -5.22
CA GLU A 162 -8.08 13.27 -6.48
C GLU A 162 -8.18 14.80 -6.33
N LYS A 163 -8.72 15.26 -5.20
CA LYS A 163 -8.99 16.68 -4.91
C LYS A 163 -8.32 17.10 -3.60
N PRO A 164 -8.06 18.41 -3.41
CA PRO A 164 -7.61 18.93 -2.13
C PRO A 164 -8.57 18.56 -1.00
N VAL A 165 -8.02 18.13 0.14
CA VAL A 165 -8.76 17.67 1.32
C VAL A 165 -8.40 18.48 2.55
N LYS A 166 -9.35 18.56 3.49
CA LYS A 166 -9.19 19.12 4.83
C LYS A 166 -9.10 18.01 5.87
N VAL A 167 -8.59 18.34 7.04
CA VAL A 167 -8.63 17.44 8.19
C VAL A 167 -10.07 17.06 8.51
N GLY A 168 -10.34 15.76 8.59
CA GLY A 168 -11.66 15.17 8.80
C GLY A 168 -12.29 14.63 7.51
N ASP A 169 -11.83 15.05 6.33
CA ASP A 169 -12.35 14.56 5.06
C ASP A 169 -12.04 13.07 4.88
N THR A 170 -12.93 12.40 4.16
CA THR A 170 -12.81 10.99 3.80
C THR A 170 -12.93 10.80 2.29
N TRP A 171 -12.30 9.75 1.78
CA TRP A 171 -12.44 9.34 0.38
C TRP A 171 -12.37 7.83 0.27
N GLU A 172 -12.92 7.33 -0.83
CA GLU A 172 -12.99 5.92 -1.13
C GLU A 172 -12.11 5.59 -2.32
N MET A 173 -11.48 4.42 -2.27
CA MET A 173 -10.80 3.81 -3.39
C MET A 173 -11.32 2.38 -3.53
N SER A 174 -11.81 2.05 -4.71
CA SER A 174 -12.20 0.69 -5.08
C SER A 174 -11.34 0.22 -6.25
N HIS A 175 -10.92 -1.05 -6.22
CA HIS A 175 -10.21 -1.66 -7.33
C HIS A 175 -10.49 -3.15 -7.41
N THR A 176 -10.54 -3.68 -8.63
CA THR A 176 -10.71 -5.11 -8.89
C THR A 176 -9.53 -5.65 -9.67
N TRP A 177 -9.09 -6.86 -9.36
CA TRP A 177 -8.06 -7.56 -10.13
C TRP A 177 -8.38 -9.06 -10.22
N THR A 178 -7.71 -9.75 -11.12
CA THR A 178 -7.75 -11.22 -11.20
C THR A 178 -6.54 -11.77 -10.47
N SER A 179 -6.78 -12.63 -9.49
CA SER A 179 -5.73 -13.33 -8.76
C SER A 179 -4.90 -14.20 -9.71
N ALA A 180 -3.58 -14.08 -9.64
CA ALA A 180 -2.68 -14.89 -10.46
C ALA A 180 -2.64 -16.37 -10.02
N SER A 181 -2.91 -16.65 -8.75
CA SER A 181 -2.79 -18.00 -8.19
C SER A 181 -3.97 -18.91 -8.55
N ASN A 182 -5.17 -18.36 -8.69
CA ASN A 182 -6.40 -19.15 -8.88
C ASN A 182 -7.37 -18.57 -9.92
N GLY A 183 -7.04 -17.43 -10.54
CA GLY A 183 -7.88 -16.80 -11.57
C GLY A 183 -9.17 -16.16 -11.04
N MET A 184 -9.38 -16.10 -9.71
CA MET A 184 -10.60 -15.52 -9.15
C MET A 184 -10.56 -13.99 -9.23
N PRO A 185 -11.70 -13.34 -9.50
CA PRO A 185 -11.82 -11.90 -9.34
C PRO A 185 -11.73 -11.54 -7.86
N MET A 186 -10.92 -10.55 -7.57
CA MET A 186 -10.68 -9.98 -6.26
C MET A 186 -11.09 -8.51 -6.29
N GLU A 187 -11.52 -8.01 -5.15
CA GLU A 187 -11.92 -6.61 -4.98
C GLU A 187 -11.34 -6.07 -3.67
N VAL A 188 -10.89 -4.82 -3.71
CA VAL A 188 -10.51 -4.06 -2.53
C VAL A 188 -11.33 -2.79 -2.47
N ASN A 189 -11.90 -2.50 -1.30
CA ASN A 189 -12.59 -1.26 -1.01
C ASN A 189 -11.94 -0.62 0.22
N LEU A 190 -11.39 0.58 0.04
CA LEU A 190 -10.64 1.31 1.05
C LEU A 190 -11.32 2.64 1.33
N VAL A 191 -11.63 2.90 2.60
CA VAL A 191 -12.08 4.21 3.08
C VAL A 191 -10.92 4.84 3.84
N SER A 192 -10.47 5.99 3.36
CA SER A 192 -9.35 6.74 3.94
C SER A 192 -9.87 8.00 4.61
N ILE A 193 -9.20 8.43 5.69
CA ILE A 193 -9.54 9.64 6.45
C ILE A 193 -8.29 10.49 6.70
N PHE A 194 -8.37 11.78 6.41
CA PHE A 194 -7.27 12.69 6.71
C PHE A 194 -7.36 13.21 8.14
N LYS A 195 -6.67 12.57 9.09
CA LYS A 195 -6.84 12.85 10.53
C LYS A 195 -6.12 14.09 11.04
N SER A 196 -4.91 14.36 10.57
CA SER A 196 -4.05 15.43 11.10
C SER A 196 -2.77 15.57 10.29
N VAL A 197 -2.13 16.73 10.41
CA VAL A 197 -0.77 16.99 9.90
C VAL A 197 0.18 17.18 11.05
N TYR A 198 1.40 16.67 10.89
CA TYR A 198 2.50 16.85 11.82
C TYR A 198 3.68 17.51 11.11
N GLN A 199 4.36 18.41 11.81
CA GLN A 199 5.64 18.92 11.37
C GLN A 199 6.72 17.89 11.66
N CYS A 200 7.40 17.44 10.61
CA CYS A 200 8.58 16.61 10.71
C CYS A 200 9.82 17.50 10.52
N GLY A 201 10.84 17.32 11.36
CA GLY A 201 12.10 18.09 11.26
C GLY A 201 11.96 19.53 11.76
N ALA A 202 11.92 19.70 13.08
CA ALA A 202 12.26 20.97 13.71
C ALA A 202 13.74 20.92 14.10
N TYR A 203 14.58 21.63 13.35
CA TYR A 203 15.95 22.00 13.74
C TYR A 203 16.16 23.47 13.44
#